data_AF-A0A1D2WLK1-F1
#
_entry.id   AF-A0A1D2WLK1-F1
#
_cell.length_a   1.000
_cell.length_b   1.000
_cell.length_c   1.000
_cell.angle_alpha   90.00
_cell.angle_beta   90.00
_cell.angle_gamma   90.00
#
_symmetry.space_group_name_H-M   'P 1'
#
loop_
_entity.id
_entity.type
_entity.pdbx_description
1 polymer ?
#
loop_
_entity_poly.entity_id
_entity_poly.type
_entity_poly.pdbx_seq_one_letter_code
_entity_poly.pdbx_strand_id
1 'polypeptide(L)'
;MLNSLYEKAIAKRGFIHDIDSQTDVESQLEYKWFNRDILEIDNGFSIAAGDGSFNKKKFLTTNFCAVGAESIIYDGKIKKIDDSDIFDIPHVSFLDELLSNYMAIYELKCALRTIKEYNVDYYMIDGSILGDLQNPFPRGAKLPSKLKNNLDDILLKEFERRLNIKKYGLIFPEIRDSLNLVEFPKNENSNKIEEYNLHLASIEKIILLKEILQFRKKIISISKTSSDNDLFHWNIPDIAFLDKFTEKQGISLIKHKTVYKKTAFPYFNDFFKSITFTIFYIRLQDNKNVLKVELPYKASK
;
A
#
# COMPACT_ATOMS: atom_id res chain seq x y z
N MET A 1 12.20 -30.86 -6.53
CA MET A 1 12.24 -30.84 -5.04
C MET A 1 12.88 -32.15 -4.60
N LEU A 2 13.83 -32.14 -3.66
CA LEU A 2 14.57 -33.35 -3.27
C LEU A 2 13.69 -34.27 -2.41
N ASN A 3 13.66 -35.58 -2.70
CA ASN A 3 12.91 -36.57 -1.91
C ASN A 3 13.33 -36.59 -0.44
N SER A 4 14.62 -36.37 -0.17
CA SER A 4 15.15 -36.25 1.19
C SER A 4 14.55 -35.10 2.00
N LEU A 5 14.00 -34.07 1.35
CA LEU A 5 13.31 -32.97 2.02
C LEU A 5 11.92 -33.42 2.51
N TYR A 6 11.21 -34.24 1.73
CA TYR A 6 9.93 -34.82 2.12
C TYR A 6 10.10 -35.79 3.30
N GLU A 7 11.12 -36.64 3.25
CA GLU A 7 11.45 -37.56 4.34
C GLU A 7 11.75 -36.80 5.64
N LYS A 8 12.54 -35.72 5.54
CA LYS A 8 12.81 -34.83 6.69
C LYS A 8 11.55 -34.11 7.19
N ALA A 9 10.68 -33.66 6.29
CA ALA A 9 9.43 -33.00 6.68
C ALA A 9 8.49 -33.96 7.42
N ILE A 10 8.37 -35.20 6.95
CA ILE A 10 7.59 -36.25 7.61
C ILE A 10 8.19 -36.57 8.99
N ALA A 11 9.52 -36.77 9.06
CA ALA A 11 10.22 -37.02 10.32
C ALA A 11 10.06 -35.86 11.32
N LYS A 12 9.87 -34.64 10.84
CA LYS A 12 9.65 -33.43 11.66
C LYS A 12 8.19 -32.98 11.74
N ARG A 13 7.21 -33.82 11.36
CA ARG A 13 5.78 -33.43 11.36
C ARG A 13 5.32 -32.89 12.73
N GLY A 14 5.87 -33.41 13.82
CA GLY A 14 5.57 -32.96 15.18
C GLY A 14 6.10 -31.58 15.57
N PHE A 15 6.94 -30.93 14.75
CA PHE A 15 7.40 -29.55 14.98
C PHE A 15 6.39 -28.49 14.49
N ILE A 16 5.44 -28.89 13.64
CA ILE A 16 4.39 -28.00 13.14
C ILE A 16 3.28 -28.00 14.18
N HIS A 17 3.37 -27.07 15.12
CA HIS A 17 2.32 -26.83 16.10
C HIS A 17 1.34 -25.80 15.53
N ASP A 18 0.07 -26.16 15.48
CA ASP A 18 -1.02 -25.20 15.27
C ASP A 18 -1.33 -24.49 16.61
N ILE A 19 -2.21 -23.49 16.60
CA ILE A 19 -2.73 -22.86 17.83
C ILE A 19 -3.17 -23.94 18.80
N ASP A 20 -2.69 -23.85 20.04
CA ASP A 20 -2.95 -24.86 21.06
C ASP A 20 -4.47 -25.05 21.25
N SER A 21 -4.89 -26.31 21.20
CA SER A 21 -6.27 -26.77 21.43
C SER A 21 -6.88 -26.30 22.76
N GLN A 22 -6.05 -25.86 23.71
CA GLN A 22 -6.48 -25.30 25.00
C GLN A 22 -6.84 -23.80 24.94
N THR A 23 -6.65 -23.15 23.79
CA THR A 23 -7.01 -21.74 23.62
C THR A 23 -8.52 -21.60 23.64
N ASP A 24 -9.06 -20.87 24.62
CA ASP A 24 -10.49 -20.56 24.70
C ASP A 24 -10.86 -19.53 23.61
N VAL A 25 -11.12 -20.02 22.40
CA VAL A 25 -11.43 -19.20 21.22
C VAL A 25 -12.75 -18.44 21.39
N GLU A 26 -13.74 -19.06 22.02
CA GLU A 26 -15.09 -18.49 22.16
C GLU A 26 -15.05 -17.21 22.99
N SER A 27 -14.39 -17.22 24.15
CA SER A 27 -14.25 -16.00 24.97
C SER A 27 -13.44 -14.90 24.28
N GLN A 28 -12.53 -15.26 23.38
CA GLN A 28 -11.73 -14.28 22.64
C GLN A 28 -12.51 -13.59 21.54
N LEU A 29 -13.45 -14.29 20.91
CA LEU A 29 -14.33 -13.74 19.89
C LEU A 29 -15.47 -12.92 20.51
N GLU A 30 -15.83 -13.18 21.76
CA GLU A 30 -16.84 -12.44 22.49
C GLU A 30 -16.54 -10.93 22.44
N TYR A 31 -17.52 -10.14 22.01
CA TYR A 31 -17.43 -8.68 21.80
C TYR A 31 -16.39 -8.20 20.76
N LYS A 32 -15.72 -9.11 20.04
CA LYS A 32 -14.74 -8.78 18.99
C LYS A 32 -15.21 -9.16 17.60
N TRP A 33 -16.11 -10.14 17.46
CA TRP A 33 -16.77 -10.50 16.21
C TRP A 33 -18.29 -10.48 16.36
N PHE A 34 -18.97 -9.86 15.40
CA PHE A 34 -20.42 -9.74 15.38
C PHE A 34 -20.96 -10.37 14.11
N ASN A 35 -21.61 -11.53 14.24
CA ASN A 35 -22.32 -12.15 13.14
C ASN A 35 -23.45 -11.23 12.69
N ARG A 36 -23.45 -10.88 11.41
CA ARG A 36 -24.41 -9.96 10.81
C ARG A 36 -24.51 -10.22 9.33
N ASP A 37 -25.73 -10.37 8.84
CA ASP A 37 -26.01 -10.46 7.43
C ASP A 37 -25.71 -9.11 6.75
N ILE A 38 -24.93 -9.17 5.68
CA ILE A 38 -24.54 -8.02 4.87
C ILE A 38 -25.41 -8.05 3.62
N LEU A 39 -26.40 -7.18 3.61
CA LEU A 39 -27.35 -7.07 2.51
C LEU A 39 -26.75 -6.20 1.40
N GLU A 40 -26.95 -6.62 0.17
CA GLU A 40 -26.74 -5.76 -1.00
C GLU A 40 -27.80 -4.67 -1.01
N ILE A 41 -27.37 -3.43 -1.21
CA ILE A 41 -28.25 -2.28 -1.33
C ILE A 41 -28.13 -1.78 -2.78
N ASP A 42 -29.23 -1.81 -3.53
CA ASP A 42 -29.32 -1.25 -4.88
C ASP A 42 -29.51 0.28 -4.81
N ASN A 43 -28.51 0.92 -4.21
CA ASN A 43 -28.35 2.36 -4.30
C ASN A 43 -27.42 2.58 -5.50
N GLY A 44 -27.88 3.32 -6.51
CA GLY A 44 -27.13 3.60 -7.75
C GLY A 44 -25.85 4.41 -7.55
N PHE A 45 -24.89 3.85 -6.82
CA PHE A 45 -23.58 4.43 -6.53
C PHE A 45 -22.64 4.25 -7.71
N SER A 46 -21.77 5.24 -7.92
CA SER A 46 -20.58 5.06 -8.73
C SER A 46 -19.43 4.61 -7.86
N ILE A 47 -18.88 3.44 -8.16
CA ILE A 47 -17.73 2.88 -7.45
C ILE A 47 -16.57 2.70 -8.41
N ALA A 48 -15.36 2.75 -7.87
CA ALA A 48 -14.18 2.32 -8.60
C ALA A 48 -13.26 1.51 -7.69
N ALA A 49 -12.42 0.70 -8.31
CA ALA A 49 -11.32 0.01 -7.66
C ALA A 49 -10.09 0.11 -8.55
N GLY A 50 -8.90 0.14 -7.97
CA GLY A 50 -7.69 -0.03 -8.74
C GLY A 50 -6.64 -0.84 -8.02
N ASP A 51 -5.77 -1.40 -8.82
CA ASP A 51 -4.67 -2.26 -8.43
C ASP A 51 -3.51 -2.04 -9.39
N GLY A 52 -2.31 -2.39 -8.95
CA GLY A 52 -1.09 -2.26 -9.71
C GLY A 52 -0.25 -3.52 -9.64
N SER A 53 0.66 -3.63 -10.59
CA SER A 53 1.63 -4.70 -10.60
C SER A 53 2.94 -4.23 -11.21
N PHE A 54 4.00 -4.93 -10.84
CA PHE A 54 5.27 -4.84 -11.56
C PHE A 54 5.81 -6.23 -11.85
N ASN A 55 6.63 -6.31 -12.89
CA ASN A 55 7.39 -7.49 -13.22
C ASN A 55 8.81 -7.09 -13.60
N LYS A 56 9.76 -8.02 -13.44
CA LYS A 56 11.17 -7.80 -13.78
C LYS A 56 11.79 -9.05 -14.38
N LYS A 57 12.56 -8.85 -15.45
CA LYS A 57 13.40 -9.87 -16.06
C LYS A 57 14.87 -9.48 -15.91
N LYS A 58 15.64 -10.35 -15.27
CA LYS A 58 17.07 -10.15 -15.04
C LYS A 58 17.85 -10.51 -16.29
N PHE A 59 18.69 -9.60 -16.75
CA PHE A 59 19.72 -9.82 -17.78
C PHE A 59 21.11 -9.72 -17.14
N LEU A 60 22.17 -10.04 -17.91
CA LEU A 60 23.54 -10.04 -17.38
C LEU A 60 23.96 -8.68 -16.81
N THR A 61 23.63 -7.60 -17.51
CA THR A 61 24.08 -6.24 -17.15
C THR A 61 23.00 -5.38 -16.48
N THR A 62 21.73 -5.78 -16.60
CA THR A 62 20.60 -4.93 -16.20
C THR A 62 19.33 -5.73 -15.88
N ASN A 63 18.30 -5.04 -15.39
CA ASN A 63 16.97 -5.56 -15.19
C ASN A 63 15.99 -4.81 -16.09
N PHE A 64 15.26 -5.56 -16.90
CA PHE A 64 14.15 -5.02 -17.68
C PHE A 64 12.88 -5.16 -16.85
N CYS A 65 12.32 -4.02 -16.48
CA CYS A 65 11.20 -3.94 -15.55
C CYS A 65 9.99 -3.33 -16.25
N ALA A 66 8.79 -3.78 -15.91
CA ALA A 66 7.54 -3.18 -16.33
C ALA A 66 6.69 -2.90 -15.10
N VAL A 67 6.05 -1.74 -15.06
CA VAL A 67 5.13 -1.34 -14.00
C VAL A 67 3.85 -0.85 -14.65
N GLY A 68 2.71 -1.18 -14.07
CA GLY A 68 1.43 -0.64 -14.51
C GLY A 68 0.39 -0.66 -13.40
N ALA A 69 -0.62 0.19 -13.56
CA ALA A 69 -1.80 0.22 -12.71
C ALA A 69 -3.06 0.43 -13.55
N GLU A 70 -4.18 -0.11 -13.09
CA GLU A 70 -5.50 0.06 -13.71
C GLU A 70 -6.53 0.41 -12.64
N SER A 71 -7.41 1.37 -12.94
CA SER A 71 -8.64 1.63 -12.22
C SER A 71 -9.83 1.20 -13.08
N ILE A 72 -10.71 0.38 -12.51
CA ILE A 72 -12.00 0.00 -13.08
C ILE A 72 -13.08 0.81 -12.39
N ILE A 73 -13.95 1.44 -13.18
CA ILE A 73 -15.05 2.29 -12.72
C ILE A 73 -16.37 1.64 -13.12
N TYR A 74 -17.32 1.63 -12.20
CA TYR A 74 -18.69 1.20 -12.43
C TYR A 74 -19.66 2.32 -12.02
N ASP A 75 -20.38 2.85 -12.99
CA ASP A 75 -21.46 3.85 -12.82
C ASP A 75 -22.74 3.43 -13.55
N GLY A 76 -22.96 2.11 -13.62
CA GLY A 76 -23.92 1.46 -14.53
C GLY A 76 -23.28 0.99 -15.85
N LYS A 77 -22.08 1.49 -16.17
CA LYS A 77 -21.22 0.94 -17.22
C LYS A 77 -19.80 0.74 -16.69
N ILE A 78 -19.09 -0.23 -17.25
CA ILE A 78 -17.67 -0.45 -16.93
C ILE A 78 -16.81 0.49 -17.76
N LYS A 79 -15.94 1.25 -17.10
CA LYS A 79 -14.92 2.12 -17.70
C LYS A 79 -13.55 1.83 -17.09
N LYS A 80 -12.50 2.25 -17.76
CA LYS A 80 -11.12 1.97 -17.37
C LYS A 80 -10.23 3.20 -17.49
N ILE A 81 -9.30 3.34 -16.56
CA ILE A 81 -8.15 4.23 -16.63
C ILE A 81 -6.92 3.41 -16.30
N ASP A 82 -5.90 3.49 -17.14
CA ASP A 82 -4.62 2.83 -16.91
C ASP A 82 -3.45 3.80 -17.07
N ASP A 83 -2.30 3.37 -16.55
CA ASP A 83 -1.00 3.98 -16.76
C ASP A 83 0.10 2.92 -16.58
N SER A 84 1.14 2.97 -17.40
CA SER A 84 2.20 1.97 -17.40
C SER A 84 3.48 2.48 -18.03
N ASP A 85 4.60 1.87 -17.66
CA ASP A 85 5.90 2.18 -18.25
C ASP A 85 6.90 1.02 -18.09
N ILE A 86 7.99 1.11 -18.84
CA ILE A 86 9.05 0.12 -18.91
C ILE A 86 10.38 0.79 -18.53
N PHE A 87 11.15 0.12 -17.70
CA PHE A 87 12.41 0.63 -17.17
C PHE A 87 13.55 -0.32 -17.44
N ASP A 88 14.71 0.26 -17.73
CA ASP A 88 15.99 -0.44 -17.74
C ASP A 88 16.79 -0.01 -16.49
N ILE A 89 16.92 -0.91 -15.51
CA ILE A 89 17.46 -0.59 -14.19
C ILE A 89 18.67 -1.48 -13.86
N PRO A 90 19.82 -0.91 -13.47
CA PRO A 90 20.99 -1.68 -13.09
C PRO A 90 20.73 -2.62 -11.91
N HIS A 91 21.63 -3.58 -11.69
CA HIS A 91 21.52 -4.51 -10.56
C HIS A 91 21.73 -3.81 -9.23
N VAL A 92 20.63 -3.59 -8.51
CA VAL A 92 20.62 -3.03 -7.15
C VAL A 92 19.90 -3.96 -6.17
N SER A 93 20.36 -3.99 -4.92
CA SER A 93 19.81 -4.87 -3.88
C SER A 93 18.37 -4.51 -3.48
N PHE A 94 17.96 -3.26 -3.71
CA PHE A 94 16.66 -2.71 -3.34
C PHE A 94 15.69 -2.58 -4.54
N LEU A 95 15.92 -3.32 -5.62
CA LEU A 95 15.13 -3.24 -6.85
C LEU A 95 13.63 -3.46 -6.62
N ASP A 96 13.25 -4.41 -5.76
CA ASP A 96 11.83 -4.67 -5.46
C ASP A 96 11.17 -3.50 -4.72
N GLU A 97 11.90 -2.85 -3.80
CA GLU A 97 11.40 -1.68 -3.09
C GLU A 97 11.24 -0.48 -4.04
N LEU A 98 12.17 -0.33 -5.00
CA LEU A 98 12.10 0.70 -6.03
C LEU A 98 10.86 0.51 -6.93
N LEU A 99 10.69 -0.69 -7.49
CA LEU A 99 9.55 -1.00 -8.34
C LEU A 99 8.22 -0.93 -7.59
N SER A 100 8.19 -1.32 -6.32
CA SER A 100 7.01 -1.16 -5.47
C SER A 100 6.65 0.32 -5.25
N ASN A 101 7.62 1.23 -5.07
CA ASN A 101 7.32 2.66 -5.00
C ASN A 101 6.82 3.20 -6.35
N TYR A 102 7.38 2.74 -7.48
CA TYR A 102 6.89 3.13 -8.80
C TYR A 102 5.44 2.68 -8.98
N MET A 103 5.15 1.41 -8.71
CA MET A 103 3.80 0.84 -8.79
C MET A 103 2.79 1.65 -7.95
N ALA A 104 3.12 1.95 -6.70
CA ALA A 104 2.28 2.78 -5.83
C ALA A 104 2.03 4.18 -6.41
N ILE A 105 3.01 4.79 -7.07
CA ILE A 105 2.83 6.08 -7.76
C ILE A 105 1.81 5.95 -8.90
N TYR A 106 1.92 4.90 -9.73
CA TYR A 106 0.98 4.63 -10.82
C TYR A 106 -0.44 4.39 -10.30
N GLU A 107 -0.60 3.57 -9.25
CA GLU A 107 -1.88 3.30 -8.59
C GLU A 107 -2.53 4.58 -8.06
N LEU A 108 -1.78 5.40 -7.32
CA LEU A 108 -2.28 6.64 -6.74
C LEU A 108 -2.66 7.67 -7.82
N LYS A 109 -1.92 7.73 -8.94
CA LYS A 109 -2.29 8.58 -10.08
C LYS A 109 -3.57 8.10 -10.76
N CYS A 110 -3.71 6.81 -11.02
CA CYS A 110 -4.95 6.24 -11.56
C CYS A 110 -6.14 6.50 -10.62
N ALA A 111 -5.95 6.33 -9.32
CA ALA A 111 -6.96 6.64 -8.31
C ALA A 111 -7.37 8.11 -8.31
N LEU A 112 -6.39 9.03 -8.31
CA LEU A 112 -6.66 10.47 -8.36
C LEU A 112 -7.38 10.90 -9.64
N ARG A 113 -6.97 10.36 -10.80
CA ARG A 113 -7.64 10.60 -12.08
C ARG A 113 -9.08 10.13 -12.03
N THR A 114 -9.30 8.90 -11.55
CA THR A 114 -10.63 8.32 -11.41
C THR A 114 -11.54 9.18 -10.55
N ILE A 115 -11.08 9.60 -9.37
CA ILE A 115 -11.87 10.42 -8.45
C ILE A 115 -12.15 11.80 -9.04
N LYS A 116 -11.17 12.44 -9.70
CA LYS A 116 -11.32 13.81 -10.21
C LYS A 116 -12.10 13.88 -11.52
N GLU A 117 -11.92 12.93 -12.44
CA GLU A 117 -12.52 12.95 -13.77
C GLU A 117 -13.92 12.32 -13.79
N TYR A 118 -14.16 11.29 -12.98
CA TYR A 118 -15.44 10.56 -12.96
C TYR A 118 -16.28 10.85 -11.72
N ASN A 119 -15.74 11.56 -10.73
CA ASN A 119 -16.43 11.93 -9.49
C ASN A 119 -17.11 10.73 -8.80
N VAL A 120 -16.42 9.58 -8.77
CA VAL A 120 -16.94 8.35 -8.12
C VAL A 120 -17.30 8.62 -6.65
N ASP A 121 -18.30 7.92 -6.14
CA ASP A 121 -18.71 8.02 -4.73
C ASP A 121 -17.68 7.37 -3.81
N TYR A 122 -17.21 6.19 -4.22
CA TYR A 122 -16.20 5.42 -3.50
C TYR A 122 -15.11 4.89 -4.42
N TYR A 123 -13.87 4.95 -3.96
CA TYR A 123 -12.71 4.36 -4.59
C TYR A 123 -12.05 3.35 -3.65
N MET A 124 -11.91 2.12 -4.13
CA MET A 124 -11.30 1.01 -3.41
C MET A 124 -9.83 0.87 -3.81
N ILE A 125 -8.95 0.88 -2.81
CA ILE A 125 -7.52 0.65 -2.97
C ILE A 125 -7.21 -0.77 -2.46
N ASP A 126 -6.50 -1.59 -3.24
CA ASP A 126 -5.92 -2.83 -2.73
C ASP A 126 -4.68 -2.51 -1.88
N GLY A 127 -4.73 -2.88 -0.61
CA GLY A 127 -3.67 -2.61 0.36
C GLY A 127 -4.09 -1.72 1.53
N SER A 128 -3.10 -1.17 2.22
CA SER A 128 -3.24 -0.45 3.49
C SER A 128 -2.53 0.90 3.42
N ILE A 129 -3.31 1.98 3.34
CA ILE A 129 -2.77 3.34 3.38
C ILE A 129 -2.09 3.60 4.73
N LEU A 130 -2.64 3.08 5.83
CA LEU A 130 -2.00 3.26 7.13
C LEU A 130 -0.62 2.57 7.17
N GLY A 131 -0.49 1.39 6.56
CA GLY A 131 0.76 0.66 6.42
C GLY A 131 1.81 1.45 5.63
N ASP A 132 1.39 2.08 4.52
CA ASP A 132 2.25 2.98 3.74
C ASP A 132 2.71 4.19 4.54
N LEU A 133 1.80 4.82 5.29
CA LEU A 133 2.13 5.98 6.11
C LEU A 133 3.04 5.64 7.30
N GLN A 134 3.05 4.40 7.77
CA GLN A 134 3.96 3.98 8.85
C GLN A 134 5.41 3.82 8.36
N ASN A 135 5.62 3.66 7.06
CA ASN A 135 6.92 3.40 6.45
C ASN A 135 7.21 4.40 5.31
N PRO A 136 7.29 5.72 5.60
CA PRO A 136 7.38 6.75 4.57
C PRO A 136 8.75 6.85 3.91
N PHE A 137 9.80 6.30 4.54
CA PHE A 137 11.15 6.30 4.02
C PHE A 137 11.56 4.89 3.59
N PRO A 138 12.28 4.77 2.47
CA PRO A 138 12.78 3.49 2.02
C PRO A 138 13.87 2.97 2.96
N ARG A 139 13.94 1.64 3.11
CA ARG A 139 14.87 0.95 4.01
C ARG A 139 16.09 0.39 3.27
N GLY A 140 15.93 0.06 1.99
CA GLY A 140 16.92 -0.65 1.19
C GLY A 140 18.08 0.19 0.67
N ALA A 141 18.00 1.53 0.76
CA ALA A 141 19.04 2.44 0.26
C ALA A 141 19.37 3.56 1.25
N LYS A 142 20.64 3.97 1.28
CA LYS A 142 21.09 5.12 2.07
C LYS A 142 20.55 6.42 1.46
N LEU A 143 20.04 7.33 2.30
CA LEU A 143 19.64 8.65 1.85
C LEU A 143 20.87 9.43 1.33
N PRO A 144 20.89 9.85 0.05
CA PRO A 144 22.02 10.62 -0.48
C PRO A 144 22.16 11.97 0.22
N SER A 145 23.39 12.38 0.54
CA SER A 145 23.67 13.60 1.31
C SER A 145 23.15 14.87 0.64
N LYS A 146 23.32 14.99 -0.69
CA LYS A 146 22.80 16.12 -1.45
C LYS A 146 21.28 16.17 -1.39
N LEU A 147 20.60 15.04 -1.58
CA LEU A 147 19.14 14.99 -1.43
C LEU A 147 18.73 15.42 -0.01
N LYS A 148 19.37 14.88 1.03
CA LYS A 148 19.11 15.25 2.43
C LYS A 148 19.24 16.76 2.66
N ASN A 149 20.25 17.40 2.08
CA ASN A 149 20.47 18.85 2.20
C ASN A 149 19.49 19.69 1.37
N ASN A 150 18.82 19.07 0.38
CA ASN A 150 17.83 19.71 -0.50
C ASN A 150 16.39 19.23 -0.22
N LEU A 151 16.14 18.58 0.93
CA LEU A 151 14.78 18.33 1.42
C LEU A 151 14.19 19.62 1.98
N ASP A 152 13.96 20.59 1.10
CA ASP A 152 13.46 21.91 1.40
C ASP A 152 12.16 22.23 0.64
N ASP A 153 11.67 23.45 0.82
CA ASP A 153 10.46 23.94 0.16
C ASP A 153 10.63 24.10 -1.36
N ILE A 154 11.86 24.23 -1.87
CA ILE A 154 12.12 24.37 -3.31
C ILE A 154 11.85 23.03 -3.98
N LEU A 155 12.39 21.94 -3.43
CA LEU A 155 12.11 20.59 -3.93
C LEU A 155 10.61 20.28 -3.86
N LEU A 156 9.95 20.62 -2.74
CA LEU A 156 8.50 20.42 -2.61
C LEU A 156 7.70 21.18 -3.67
N LYS A 157 7.99 22.46 -3.86
CA LYS A 157 7.32 23.30 -4.87
C LYS A 157 7.52 22.75 -6.28
N GLU A 158 8.70 22.19 -6.57
CA GLU A 158 8.97 21.61 -7.89
C GLU A 158 8.14 20.33 -8.12
N PHE A 159 7.98 19.49 -7.09
CA PHE A 159 7.01 18.40 -7.14
C PHE A 159 5.59 18.92 -7.37
N GLU A 160 5.10 19.85 -6.54
CA GLU A 160 3.75 20.40 -6.66
C GLU A 160 3.48 21.04 -8.03
N ARG A 161 4.46 21.76 -8.59
CA ARG A 161 4.39 22.37 -9.91
C ARG A 161 4.28 21.34 -11.03
N ARG A 162 5.01 20.23 -10.94
CA ARG A 162 5.01 19.16 -11.96
C ARG A 162 3.94 18.12 -11.76
N LEU A 163 3.30 18.08 -10.59
CA LEU A 163 2.23 17.15 -10.26
C LEU A 163 0.95 17.52 -11.05
N ASN A 164 0.95 17.17 -12.32
CA ASN A 164 -0.23 17.21 -13.16
C ASN A 164 -0.81 15.79 -13.23
N ILE A 165 -1.99 15.61 -12.65
CA ILE A 165 -2.68 14.30 -12.58
C ILE A 165 -3.09 13.79 -13.97
N LYS A 166 -3.16 14.66 -14.99
CA LYS A 166 -3.36 14.24 -16.38
C LYS A 166 -2.08 13.78 -17.08
N LYS A 167 -0.92 14.00 -16.46
CA LYS A 167 0.36 13.54 -16.98
C LYS A 167 0.59 12.10 -16.51
N TYR A 168 0.85 11.24 -17.47
CA TYR A 168 1.20 9.83 -17.26
C TYR A 168 2.64 9.70 -16.76
N GLY A 169 2.92 8.58 -16.08
CA GLY A 169 4.27 8.21 -15.69
C GLY A 169 4.82 8.93 -14.46
N LEU A 170 6.09 8.66 -14.13
CA LEU A 170 6.80 9.21 -12.96
C LEU A 170 7.23 10.66 -13.22
N ILE A 171 7.18 11.55 -12.20
CA ILE A 171 7.67 12.94 -12.37
C ILE A 171 9.03 13.18 -11.74
N PHE A 172 9.40 12.40 -10.73
CA PHE A 172 10.68 12.58 -10.04
C PHE A 172 11.92 12.49 -10.94
N PRO A 173 11.99 11.71 -12.05
CA PRO A 173 13.18 11.69 -12.89
C PRO A 173 13.48 13.08 -13.49
N GLU A 174 12.44 13.78 -13.96
CA GLU A 174 12.63 15.12 -14.52
C GLU A 174 13.00 16.15 -13.44
N ILE A 175 12.50 15.97 -12.21
CA ILE A 175 12.84 16.82 -11.07
C ILE A 175 14.32 16.66 -10.71
N ARG A 176 14.76 15.41 -10.57
CA ARG A 176 16.15 15.03 -10.32
C ARG A 176 17.10 15.72 -11.31
N ASP A 177 16.76 15.65 -12.59
CA ASP A 177 17.57 16.20 -13.67
C ASP A 177 17.52 17.74 -13.65
N SER A 178 16.35 18.35 -13.49
CA SER A 178 16.21 19.82 -13.46
C SER A 178 16.93 20.49 -12.30
N LEU A 179 17.01 19.82 -11.15
CA LEU A 179 17.67 20.32 -9.94
C LEU A 179 19.14 19.85 -9.83
N ASN A 180 19.65 19.11 -10.82
CA ASN A 180 21.00 18.55 -10.83
C ASN A 180 21.34 17.81 -9.51
N LEU A 181 20.40 17.02 -8.99
CA LEU A 181 20.54 16.37 -7.68
C LEU A 181 21.58 15.24 -7.68
N VAL A 182 21.89 14.67 -8.84
CA VAL A 182 22.88 13.60 -8.96
C VAL A 182 24.27 14.21 -9.15
N GLU A 183 25.16 13.92 -8.21
CA GLU A 183 26.60 14.12 -8.40
C GLU A 183 27.19 12.80 -8.90
N PHE A 184 27.66 12.81 -10.15
CA PHE A 184 28.48 11.72 -10.68
C PHE A 184 29.89 11.84 -10.11
N PRO A 185 30.32 10.99 -9.17
CA PRO A 185 31.74 10.86 -8.91
C PRO A 185 32.44 10.39 -10.19
N LYS A 186 33.65 10.90 -10.45
CA LYS A 186 34.44 10.57 -11.64
C LYS A 186 34.75 9.07 -11.80
N ASN A 187 34.46 8.25 -10.79
CA ASN A 187 34.59 6.80 -10.83
C ASN A 187 33.21 6.16 -10.53
N GLU A 188 32.78 5.35 -11.48
CA GLU A 188 31.54 4.59 -11.61
C GLU A 188 30.86 4.19 -10.29
N ASN A 189 29.56 4.49 -10.18
CA ASN A 189 28.61 3.65 -9.45
C ASN A 189 27.18 3.98 -9.91
N SER A 190 26.68 3.21 -10.89
CA SER A 190 25.29 3.24 -11.36
C SER A 190 24.27 3.12 -10.21
N ASN A 191 24.63 2.39 -9.16
CA ASN A 191 23.82 2.23 -7.95
C ASN A 191 23.41 3.56 -7.30
N LYS A 192 24.24 4.60 -7.38
CA LYS A 192 23.97 5.87 -6.70
C LYS A 192 22.75 6.57 -7.28
N ILE A 193 22.53 6.47 -8.59
CA ILE A 193 21.34 7.06 -9.26
C ILE A 193 20.07 6.41 -8.71
N GLU A 194 20.08 5.09 -8.55
CA GLU A 194 18.91 4.37 -8.05
C GLU A 194 18.62 4.63 -6.57
N GLU A 195 19.64 4.98 -5.77
CA GLU A 195 19.40 5.51 -4.43
C GLU A 195 18.61 6.83 -4.49
N TYR A 196 19.00 7.78 -5.35
CA TYR A 196 18.22 9.01 -5.56
C TYR A 196 16.82 8.71 -6.05
N ASN A 197 16.68 7.83 -7.05
CA ASN A 197 15.38 7.47 -7.62
C ASN A 197 14.47 6.86 -6.55
N LEU A 198 14.98 5.96 -5.70
CA LEU A 198 14.18 5.35 -4.64
C LEU A 198 13.66 6.40 -3.66
N HIS A 199 14.53 7.26 -3.15
CA HIS A 199 14.14 8.29 -2.19
C HIS A 199 13.20 9.34 -2.80
N LEU A 200 13.45 9.76 -4.04
CA LEU A 200 12.59 10.71 -4.74
C LEU A 200 11.23 10.09 -5.12
N ALA A 201 11.19 8.81 -5.49
CA ALA A 201 9.94 8.08 -5.70
C ALA A 201 9.14 7.97 -4.40
N SER A 202 9.78 7.67 -3.27
CA SER A 202 9.10 7.70 -1.97
C SER A 202 8.53 9.08 -1.63
N ILE A 203 9.23 10.18 -1.98
CA ILE A 203 8.71 11.55 -1.82
C ILE A 203 7.50 11.78 -2.73
N GLU A 204 7.58 11.42 -4.01
CA GLU A 204 6.44 11.53 -4.95
C GLU A 204 5.22 10.78 -4.43
N LYS A 205 5.41 9.55 -3.94
CA LYS A 205 4.38 8.72 -3.31
C LYS A 205 3.75 9.43 -2.11
N ILE A 206 4.55 10.02 -1.22
CA ILE A 206 4.03 10.76 -0.05
C ILE A 206 3.19 11.96 -0.48
N ILE A 207 3.64 12.72 -1.49
CA ILE A 207 2.88 13.86 -2.00
C ILE A 207 1.54 13.40 -2.60
N LEU A 208 1.55 12.32 -3.40
CA LEU A 208 0.34 11.71 -3.94
C LEU A 208 -0.61 11.16 -2.87
N LEU A 209 -0.07 10.57 -1.80
CA LEU A 209 -0.85 10.15 -0.64
C LEU A 209 -1.54 11.34 0.05
N LYS A 210 -0.87 12.49 0.16
CA LYS A 210 -1.50 13.71 0.68
C LYS A 210 -2.65 14.16 -0.23
N GLU A 211 -2.51 14.05 -1.55
CA GLU A 211 -3.54 14.42 -2.51
C GLU A 211 -4.74 13.49 -2.47
N ILE A 212 -4.54 12.16 -2.44
CA ILE A 212 -5.66 11.19 -2.38
C ILE A 212 -6.43 11.34 -1.06
N LEU A 213 -5.73 11.63 0.04
CA LEU A 213 -6.32 11.81 1.37
C LEU A 213 -7.09 13.14 1.53
N GLN A 214 -7.02 14.06 0.56
CA GLN A 214 -7.99 15.15 0.48
C GLN A 214 -9.41 14.61 0.24
N PHE A 215 -9.52 13.47 -0.45
CA PHE A 215 -10.78 12.77 -0.74
C PHE A 215 -11.07 11.65 0.25
N ARG A 216 -10.46 11.65 1.44
CA ARG A 216 -10.51 10.55 2.43
C ARG A 216 -11.88 9.92 2.69
N LYS A 217 -12.98 10.68 2.61
CA LYS A 217 -14.34 10.16 2.81
C LYS A 217 -14.84 9.26 1.66
N LYS A 218 -14.20 9.33 0.49
CA LYS A 218 -14.46 8.50 -0.68
C LYS A 218 -13.53 7.28 -0.74
N ILE A 219 -12.50 7.20 0.10
CA ILE A 219 -11.47 6.16 0.01
C ILE A 219 -11.79 5.00 0.94
N ILE A 220 -11.69 3.78 0.42
CA ILE A 220 -11.81 2.53 1.16
C ILE A 220 -10.56 1.70 0.83
N SER A 221 -9.71 1.43 1.80
CA SER A 221 -8.58 0.50 1.59
C SER A 221 -9.00 -0.89 2.03
N ILE A 222 -8.73 -1.89 1.20
CA ILE A 222 -9.13 -3.28 1.44
C ILE A 222 -7.88 -4.14 1.36
N SER A 223 -7.64 -4.99 2.35
CA SER A 223 -6.51 -5.93 2.33
C SER A 223 -6.96 -7.35 2.63
N LYS A 224 -6.48 -8.31 1.83
CA LYS A 224 -6.67 -9.76 2.08
C LYS A 224 -5.70 -10.32 3.13
N THR A 225 -4.62 -9.60 3.38
CA THR A 225 -3.60 -9.96 4.36
C THR A 225 -3.29 -8.75 5.25
N SER A 226 -2.87 -9.02 6.48
CA SER A 226 -2.48 -8.02 7.47
C SER A 226 -1.59 -8.71 8.49
N SER A 227 -0.61 -7.99 9.03
CA SER A 227 0.19 -8.43 10.17
C SER A 227 -0.27 -7.83 11.49
N ASP A 228 -1.31 -6.98 11.48
CA ASP A 228 -1.82 -6.35 12.69
C ASP A 228 -2.42 -7.39 13.64
N ASN A 229 -2.15 -7.21 14.93
CA ASN A 229 -2.65 -8.03 16.03
C ASN A 229 -3.28 -7.18 17.14
N ASP A 230 -3.82 -6.00 16.79
CA ASP A 230 -4.35 -5.02 17.74
C ASP A 230 -5.69 -5.45 18.37
N LEU A 231 -6.38 -6.44 17.77
CA LEU A 231 -7.66 -6.94 18.28
C LEU A 231 -7.47 -8.03 19.34
N PHE A 232 -6.54 -8.96 19.11
CA PHE A 232 -6.29 -10.09 20.03
C PHE A 232 -4.97 -10.00 20.81
N HIS A 233 -4.02 -9.16 20.38
CA HIS A 233 -2.69 -9.01 20.97
C HIS A 233 -1.89 -10.31 21.05
N TRP A 234 -2.08 -11.20 20.07
CA TRP A 234 -1.38 -12.47 19.95
C TRP A 234 -0.24 -12.40 18.94
N ASN A 235 0.61 -13.42 18.93
CA ASN A 235 1.66 -13.57 17.91
C ASN A 235 1.11 -14.04 16.55
N ILE A 236 -0.19 -13.90 16.32
CA ILE A 236 -0.93 -14.31 15.13
C ILE A 236 -1.72 -13.10 14.66
N PRO A 237 -1.72 -12.77 13.35
CA PRO A 237 -2.48 -11.63 12.87
C PRO A 237 -3.98 -11.78 13.10
N ASP A 238 -4.64 -10.67 13.43
CA ASP A 238 -6.08 -10.65 13.72
C ASP A 238 -6.88 -11.19 12.52
N ILE A 239 -6.49 -10.84 11.29
CA ILE A 239 -7.17 -11.32 10.08
C ILE A 239 -7.09 -12.84 9.95
N ALA A 240 -5.94 -13.45 10.27
CA ALA A 240 -5.74 -14.89 10.18
C ALA A 240 -6.48 -15.63 11.30
N PHE A 241 -6.51 -15.04 12.51
CA PHE A 241 -7.29 -15.58 13.62
C PHE A 241 -8.79 -15.55 13.30
N LEU A 242 -9.32 -14.41 12.85
CA LEU A 242 -10.72 -14.28 12.45
C LEU A 242 -11.05 -15.23 11.30
N ASP A 243 -10.19 -15.33 10.30
CA ASP A 243 -10.46 -16.19 9.15
C ASP A 243 -10.58 -17.66 9.54
N LYS A 244 -9.72 -18.11 10.46
CA LYS A 244 -9.68 -19.48 10.95
C LYS A 244 -10.86 -19.84 11.87
N PHE A 245 -11.28 -18.92 12.74
CA PHE A 245 -12.21 -19.22 13.84
C PHE A 245 -13.59 -18.60 13.69
N THR A 246 -13.87 -17.93 12.59
CA THR A 246 -15.22 -17.46 12.25
C THR A 246 -15.67 -18.13 10.95
N GLU A 247 -16.98 -18.32 10.78
CA GLU A 247 -17.58 -18.95 9.59
C GLU A 247 -18.58 -18.02 8.90
N LYS A 248 -19.45 -17.37 9.67
CA LYS A 248 -20.57 -16.56 9.15
C LYS A 248 -20.18 -15.15 8.73
N GLN A 249 -21.00 -14.56 7.87
CA GLN A 249 -20.99 -13.12 7.61
C GLN A 249 -20.95 -12.33 8.91
N GLY A 250 -20.13 -11.28 8.92
CA GLY A 250 -19.96 -10.49 10.11
C GLY A 250 -18.90 -9.42 9.98
N ILE A 251 -18.79 -8.65 11.06
CA ILE A 251 -17.87 -7.55 11.20
C ILE A 251 -17.18 -7.61 12.56
N SER A 252 -15.91 -7.25 12.62
CA SER A 252 -15.20 -7.14 13.89
C SER A 252 -15.58 -5.89 14.66
N LEU A 253 -15.11 -5.81 15.90
CA LEU A 253 -15.04 -4.55 16.63
C LEU A 253 -14.31 -3.49 15.80
N ILE A 254 -14.89 -2.30 15.71
CA ILE A 254 -14.29 -1.14 15.04
C ILE A 254 -13.21 -0.56 15.94
N LYS A 255 -12.02 -0.34 15.38
CA LYS A 255 -10.90 0.34 16.01
C LYS A 255 -10.62 1.67 15.33
N HIS A 256 -10.10 2.63 16.09
CA HIS A 256 -9.59 3.88 15.55
C HIS A 256 -8.09 3.97 15.80
N LYS A 257 -7.31 4.25 14.76
CA LYS A 257 -5.86 4.32 14.82
C LYS A 257 -5.38 5.60 14.13
N THR A 258 -4.41 6.28 14.72
CA THR A 258 -3.71 7.38 14.05
C THR A 258 -2.36 6.89 13.54
N VAL A 259 -1.76 7.65 12.63
CA VAL A 259 -0.37 7.43 12.25
C VAL A 259 0.52 7.49 13.50
N TYR A 260 1.54 6.63 13.56
CA TYR A 260 2.41 6.53 14.74
C TYR A 260 3.13 7.85 15.01
N LYS A 261 3.12 8.31 16.27
CA LYS A 261 3.63 9.65 16.63
C LYS A 261 5.10 9.86 16.26
N LYS A 262 5.93 8.82 16.36
CA LYS A 262 7.38 8.90 16.06
C LYS A 262 7.68 8.77 14.56
N THR A 263 6.71 8.45 13.72
CA THR A 263 6.92 8.47 12.28
C THR A 263 7.26 9.89 11.85
N ALA A 264 8.34 10.02 11.07
CA ALA A 264 8.76 11.27 10.46
C ALA A 264 8.51 11.15 8.96
N PHE A 265 7.90 12.19 8.40
CA PHE A 265 7.69 12.35 6.97
C PHE A 265 8.64 13.41 6.42
N PRO A 266 9.07 13.31 5.15
CA PRO A 266 9.84 14.36 4.50
C PRO A 266 9.02 15.65 4.39
N TYR A 267 7.71 15.55 4.17
CA TYR A 267 6.78 16.65 4.06
C TYR A 267 5.44 16.32 4.74
N PHE A 268 4.65 17.35 5.07
CA PHE A 268 3.28 17.22 5.57
C PHE A 268 3.09 16.41 6.86
N ASN A 269 4.07 16.46 7.78
CA ASN A 269 4.01 15.74 9.07
C ASN A 269 2.69 15.95 9.83
N ASP A 270 2.28 17.20 10.01
CA ASP A 270 1.08 17.53 10.79
C ASP A 270 -0.20 17.04 10.11
N PHE A 271 -0.26 17.13 8.77
CA PHE A 271 -1.38 16.61 8.00
C PHE A 271 -1.56 15.12 8.23
N PHE A 272 -0.52 14.30 7.98
CA PHE A 272 -0.64 12.84 8.13
C PHE A 272 -0.90 12.42 9.57
N LYS A 273 -0.27 13.08 10.55
CA LYS A 273 -0.47 12.78 11.97
C LYS A 273 -1.86 13.15 12.48
N SER A 274 -2.55 14.08 11.82
CA SER A 274 -3.92 14.46 12.17
C SER A 274 -4.97 13.44 11.72
N ILE A 275 -4.63 12.54 10.79
CA ILE A 275 -5.59 11.59 10.22
C ILE A 275 -5.85 10.44 11.20
N THR A 276 -7.13 10.20 11.43
CA THR A 276 -7.62 9.03 12.16
C THR A 276 -8.22 8.05 11.18
N PHE A 277 -7.75 6.81 11.23
CA PHE A 277 -8.26 5.68 10.46
C PHE A 277 -9.28 4.91 11.27
N THR A 278 -10.42 4.60 10.67
CA THR A 278 -11.33 3.57 11.16
C THR A 278 -10.94 2.23 10.54
N ILE A 279 -10.67 1.23 11.37
CA ILE A 279 -10.21 -0.10 10.96
C ILE A 279 -11.17 -1.14 11.52
N PHE A 280 -11.57 -2.07 10.66
CA PHE A 280 -12.34 -3.25 11.05
C PHE A 280 -12.08 -4.38 10.06
N TYR A 281 -12.47 -5.59 10.45
CA TYR A 281 -12.44 -6.77 9.62
C TYR A 281 -13.86 -7.16 9.25
N ILE A 282 -14.05 -7.68 8.04
CA ILE A 282 -15.38 -8.03 7.52
C ILE A 282 -15.32 -9.34 6.74
N ARG A 283 -16.38 -10.13 6.86
CA ARG A 283 -16.65 -11.29 6.01
C ARG A 283 -17.94 -11.04 5.27
N LEU A 284 -17.85 -10.82 3.96
CA LEU A 284 -19.00 -10.46 3.11
C LEU A 284 -19.91 -11.65 2.81
N GLN A 285 -19.40 -12.88 2.88
CA GLN A 285 -20.16 -14.10 2.61
C GLN A 285 -19.66 -15.24 3.51
N ASP A 286 -20.57 -16.11 3.95
CA ASP A 286 -20.26 -17.29 4.75
C ASP A 286 -19.13 -18.12 4.12
N ASN A 287 -18.20 -18.56 4.96
CA ASN A 287 -17.05 -19.39 4.60
C ASN A 287 -16.11 -18.77 3.55
N LYS A 288 -16.19 -17.46 3.30
CA LYS A 288 -15.22 -16.71 2.50
C LYS A 288 -14.18 -16.03 3.38
N ASN A 289 -13.11 -15.57 2.76
CA ASN A 289 -12.01 -14.92 3.45
C ASN A 289 -12.49 -13.67 4.21
N VAL A 290 -11.92 -13.45 5.38
CA VAL A 290 -12.00 -12.18 6.10
C VAL A 290 -11.13 -11.14 5.39
N LEU A 291 -11.65 -9.91 5.24
CA LEU A 291 -10.95 -8.77 4.67
C LEU A 291 -10.72 -7.72 5.77
N LYS A 292 -9.56 -7.06 5.73
CA LYS A 292 -9.33 -5.83 6.50
C LYS A 292 -9.84 -4.64 5.71
N VAL A 293 -10.56 -3.75 6.36
CA VAL A 293 -11.01 -2.48 5.79
C VAL A 293 -10.40 -1.33 6.57
N GLU A 294 -9.85 -0.35 5.86
CA GLU A 294 -9.33 0.90 6.42
C GLU A 294 -10.00 2.09 5.75
N LEU A 295 -10.66 2.91 6.57
CA LEU A 295 -11.25 4.18 6.17
C LEU A 295 -10.38 5.31 6.72
N PRO A 296 -9.83 6.22 5.90
CA PRO A 296 -8.93 7.29 6.35
C PRO A 296 -9.68 8.47 7.02
N TYR A 297 -10.74 8.17 7.78
CA TYR A 297 -11.48 9.10 8.60
C TYR A 297 -12.14 8.35 9.75
N LYS A 298 -12.52 9.10 10.80
CA LYS A 298 -13.29 8.55 11.92
C LYS A 298 -14.75 8.34 11.49
N ALA A 299 -15.08 7.16 10.99
CA ALA A 299 -16.46 6.74 10.73
C ALA A 299 -17.18 6.39 12.04
N SER A 300 -18.44 6.82 12.18
CA SER A 300 -19.37 6.32 13.20
C SER A 300 -20.16 5.11 12.67
N LYS A 301 -20.83 4.39 13.57
CA LYS A 301 -21.79 3.33 13.22
C LYS A 301 -22.83 3.79 12.21
#